data_AF-A0A316JMR2-F1
#
_entry.id   AF-A0A316JMR2-F1
#
_cell.length_a   1.000
_cell.length_b   1.000
_cell.length_c   1.000
_cell.angle_alpha   90.00
_cell.angle_beta   90.00
_cell.angle_gamma   90.00
#
_symmetry.space_group_name_H-M   'P 1'
#
loop_
_entity.id
_entity.type
_entity.pdbx_description
1 polymer ?
#
loop_
_entity_poly.entity_id
_entity_poly.type
_entity_poly.pdbx_seq_one_letter_code
_entity_poly.pdbx_strand_id
1 'polypeptide(L)' 'MEHCAINPERVLVITPKGSSIEALRDGDYRVCWASGLCQTVTGLHRANSLLYWHEENSP' A
#
# COMPACT_ATOMS: atom_id res chain seq x y z
N MET A 1 -20.41 -0.37 -5.15
CA MET A 1 -19.05 -0.62 -4.62
C MET A 1 -18.09 -0.03 -5.63
N GLU A 2 -17.47 1.08 -5.30
CA GLU A 2 -16.52 1.76 -6.20
C GLU A 2 -15.18 1.03 -6.13
N HIS A 3 -14.73 0.50 -7.26
CA HIS A 3 -13.38 -0.07 -7.38
C HIS A 3 -12.37 1.08 -7.25
N CYS A 4 -11.46 0.99 -6.29
CA CYS A 4 -10.42 1.99 -6.14
C CYS A 4 -9.42 1.89 -7.30
N ALA A 5 -9.30 2.96 -8.07
CA ALA A 5 -8.27 3.08 -9.09
C ALA A 5 -6.94 3.41 -8.41
N ILE A 6 -6.03 2.43 -8.37
CA ILE A 6 -4.66 2.59 -7.89
C ILE A 6 -3.88 3.43 -8.91
N ASN A 7 -3.18 4.46 -8.46
CA ASN A 7 -2.26 5.21 -9.32
C ASN A 7 -0.85 4.61 -9.21
N PRO A 8 -0.34 3.90 -10.24
CA PRO A 8 0.94 3.20 -10.17
C PRO A 8 2.14 4.13 -9.94
N GLU A 9 2.06 5.40 -10.32
CA GLU A 9 3.16 6.37 -10.13
C GLU A 9 3.36 6.74 -8.65
N ARG A 10 2.40 6.43 -7.79
CA ARG A 10 2.39 6.78 -6.36
C ARG A 10 2.44 5.56 -5.44
N VAL A 11 2.49 4.37 -6.02
CA VAL A 11 2.56 3.11 -5.26
C VAL A 11 3.92 3.01 -4.60
N LEU A 12 3.92 2.86 -3.28
CA LEU A 12 5.11 2.58 -2.49
C LEU A 12 5.35 1.07 -2.35
N VAL A 13 4.26 0.32 -2.19
CA VAL A 13 4.31 -1.12 -1.94
C VAL A 13 3.12 -1.80 -2.62
N ILE A 14 3.38 -2.94 -3.26
CA ILE A 14 2.36 -3.95 -3.62
C ILE A 14 2.82 -5.27 -3.04
N THR A 15 1.95 -5.90 -2.26
CA THR A 15 2.17 -7.25 -1.75
C THR A 15 1.84 -8.28 -2.83
N PRO A 16 2.44 -9.49 -2.83
CA PRO A 16 2.08 -10.56 -3.76
C PRO A 16 0.59 -10.94 -3.74
N LYS A 17 -0.09 -10.68 -2.62
CA LYS A 17 -1.53 -10.93 -2.44
C LYS A 17 -2.42 -9.79 -2.96
N GLY A 18 -1.86 -8.76 -3.58
CA GLY A 18 -2.62 -7.68 -4.24
C GLY A 18 -3.05 -6.53 -3.34
N SER A 19 -2.61 -6.48 -2.07
CA SER A 19 -2.78 -5.26 -1.24
C SER A 19 -1.70 -4.24 -1.59
N SER A 20 -2.02 -2.95 -1.53
CA SER A 20 -1.11 -1.87 -1.90
C SER A 20 -1.11 -0.71 -0.90
N ILE A 21 -0.04 0.07 -0.94
CA ILE A 21 0.08 1.36 -0.25
C ILE A 21 0.50 2.41 -1.27
N GLU A 22 -0.30 3.47 -1.40
CA GLU A 22 -0.02 4.61 -2.28
C GLU A 22 0.24 5.86 -1.44
N ALA A 23 1.27 6.63 -1.80
CA ALA A 23 1.49 7.95 -1.24
C ALA A 23 0.50 8.96 -1.85
N LEU A 24 -0.20 9.71 -1.00
CA LEU A 24 -1.03 10.83 -1.42
C LEU A 24 -0.30 12.16 -1.14
N ARG A 25 -1.02 13.27 -1.28
CA ARG A 25 -0.50 14.59 -0.92
C ARG A 25 -0.49 14.76 0.60
N ASP A 26 0.30 15.70 1.09
CA ASP A 26 0.27 16.17 2.48
C ASP A 26 0.59 15.12 3.56
N GLY A 27 1.32 14.05 3.18
CA GLY A 27 1.72 12.99 4.11
C GLY A 27 0.62 11.95 4.39
N ASP A 28 -0.43 11.96 3.57
CA ASP A 28 -1.47 10.93 3.59
C ASP A 28 -1.07 9.72 2.75
N TYR A 29 -1.64 8.57 3.11
CA TYR A 29 -1.43 7.31 2.40
C TYR A 29 -2.76 6.64 2.14
N ARG A 30 -2.91 6.01 0.99
CA ARG A 30 -4.03 5.12 0.70
C ARG A 30 -3.58 3.70 0.84
N VAL A 31 -4.20 2.96 1.76
CA VAL A 31 -3.98 1.52 1.93
C VAL A 31 -5.15 0.80 1.28
N CYS A 32 -4.86 -0.05 0.32
CA CYS A 32 -5.86 -0.86 -0.37
C CYS A 32 -5.64 -2.34 -0.07
N TRP A 33 -6.71 -3.03 0.33
CA TRP A 33 -6.72 -4.48 0.47
C TRP A 33 -6.98 -5.15 -0.88
N ALA A 34 -6.60 -6.43 -0.98
CA ALA A 34 -6.85 -7.25 -2.17
C ALA A 34 -8.34 -7.32 -2.57
N SER A 35 -9.26 -7.06 -1.63
CA SER A 35 -10.70 -6.98 -1.89
C SER A 35 -11.13 -5.72 -2.66
N GLY A 36 -10.21 -4.78 -2.90
CA GLY A 36 -10.49 -3.48 -3.51
C GLY A 36 -11.03 -2.44 -2.52
N LEU A 37 -11.20 -2.80 -1.25
CA LEU A 37 -11.46 -1.83 -0.18
C LEU A 37 -10.20 -0.99 0.02
N CYS A 38 -10.38 0.31 0.19
CA CYS A 38 -9.28 1.20 0.50
C CYS A 38 -9.64 2.15 1.63
N GLN A 39 -8.63 2.52 2.39
CA GLN A 39 -8.73 3.50 3.47
C GLN A 39 -7.60 4.51 3.34
N THR A 40 -7.93 5.79 3.51
CA THR A 40 -6.93 6.84 3.69
C THR A 40 -6.47 6.84 5.14
N VAL A 41 -5.16 6.79 5.35
CA VAL A 41 -4.53 6.86 6.66
C VAL A 41 -3.53 8.02 6.66
N THR A 42 -3.46 8.73 7.78
CA THR A 42 -2.51 9.83 7.99
C THR A 42 -1.44 9.39 8.99
N GLY A 43 -0.25 10.00 8.96
CA GLY A 43 0.74 9.79 10.01
C GLY A 43 1.54 8.48 9.93
N LEU A 44 1.63 7.85 8.74
CA LEU A 44 2.56 6.73 8.49
C LEU A 44 4.03 7.13 8.72
N HIS A 45 4.32 8.41 8.91
CA HIS A 45 5.61 8.99 9.34
C HIS A 45 6.28 8.30 10.54
N ARG A 46 5.55 7.53 11.38
CA ARG A 46 6.18 6.73 12.46
C ARG A 46 6.66 5.35 12.01
N ALA A 47 6.31 4.91 10.82
CA ALA A 47 6.90 3.72 10.21
C ALA A 47 8.28 4.09 9.65
N ASN A 48 9.27 4.27 10.54
CA ASN A 48 10.68 4.47 10.18
C ASN A 48 11.32 3.27 9.46
N SER A 49 10.53 2.25 9.13
CA SER A 49 11.00 1.03 8.49
C SER A 49 9.92 0.56 7.53
N LEU A 50 10.17 0.77 6.23
CA LEU A 50 9.50 0.00 5.19
C LEU A 50 10.07 -1.41 5.25
N LEU A 51 9.32 -2.32 5.88
CA LEU A 51 9.66 -3.74 5.87
C LEU A 51 9.26 -4.31 4.51
N TYR A 52 10.24 -4.47 3.62
CA TYR A 52 10.04 -5.25 2.40
C TYR A 52 9.97 -6.73 2.81
N TRP A 53 8.77 -7.31 2.75
CA TRP A 53 8.63 -8.76 2.85
C TRP A 53 9.18 -9.38 1.56
N HIS A 54 10.34 -10.00 1.64
CA HIS A 54 10.83 -10.88 0.59
C HIS A 54 10.36 -12.29 0.95
N GLU A 55 9.47 -12.89 0.14
CA GLU A 55 9.31 -14.35 0.21
C GLU A 55 10.61 -14.94 -0.33
N GLU A 56 11.49 -15.39 0.56
CA GLU A 56 12.48 -16.39 0.18
C GLU A 56 11.69 -17.63 -0.23
N ASN A 57 11.62 -17.86 -1.55
CA ASN A 57 11.23 -19.15 -2.12
C ASN A 57 12.14 -20.21 -1.51
N SER A 58 11.68 -20.85 -0.44
CA SER A 58 12.33 -22.03 0.12
C SER A 58 11.98 -23.20 -0.81
N PRO A 59 12.97 -23.88 -1.38
CA PRO A 59 12.77 -25.01 -2.29
C PRO A 59 12.08 -26.20 -1.63
#